data_AF-A0A7Y3MN14-F1
#
_entry.id   AF-A0A7Y3MN14-F1
#
_cell.length_a   1.000
_cell.length_b   1.000
_cell.length_c   1.000
_cell.angle_alpha   90.00
_cell.angle_beta   90.00
_cell.angle_gamma   90.00
#
_symmetry.space_group_name_H-M   'P 1'
#
loop_
_entity.id
_entity.type
_entity.pdbx_description
1 polymer ?
#
loop_
_entity_poly.entity_id
_entity_poly.type
_entity_poly.pdbx_seq_one_letter_code
_entity_poly.pdbx_strand_id
1 'polypeptide(L)' 'LVECKAPQINISQETFDQIAIYNLDLKAEYLIVTNGIAHFYCQMDHEAEKYTFLNEFPDFRR' A
#
# COMPACT_ATOMS: atom_id res chain seq x y z
N LEU A 1 -4.39 -1.29 5.17
CA LEU A 1 -5.07 -0.15 4.53
C LEU A 1 -5.03 -0.35 3.02
N VAL A 2 -6.12 -0.04 2.32
CA VAL A 2 -6.20 -0.20 0.86
C VAL A 2 -6.64 1.13 0.23
N GLU A 3 -5.86 1.64 -0.71
CA GLU A 3 -6.18 2.80 -1.52
C GLU A 3 -6.60 2.33 -2.92
N CYS A 4 -7.80 2.73 -3.34
CA CYS A 4 -8.36 2.38 -4.65
C CYS A 4 -8.43 3.62 -5.54
N LYS A 5 -7.87 3.55 -6.74
CA LYS A 5 -8.02 4.56 -7.80
C LYS A 5 -8.87 4.02 -8.95
N ALA A 6 -9.35 4.92 -9.80
CA ALA A 6 -10.09 4.52 -11.00
C ALA A 6 -9.15 3.83 -12.01
N PRO A 7 -9.62 2.87 -12.84
CA PRO A 7 -8.76 2.07 -13.73
C PRO A 7 -7.91 2.86 -14.71
N GLN A 8 -8.39 4.03 -15.14
CA GLN A 8 -7.67 4.93 -16.04
C GLN A 8 -6.56 5.74 -15.36
N ILE A 9 -6.46 5.71 -14.03
CA ILE A 9 -5.45 6.45 -13.27
C ILE A 9 -4.24 5.57 -13.07
N ASN A 10 -3.08 6.04 -13.53
CA ASN A 10 -1.81 5.38 -13.27
C ASN A 10 -1.44 5.51 -11.79
N ILE A 11 -1.08 4.40 -11.17
CA ILE A 11 -0.55 4.38 -9.81
C ILE A 11 0.86 4.97 -9.85
N SER A 12 1.04 6.11 -9.20
CA SER A 12 2.30 6.85 -9.12
C SER A 12 2.82 6.89 -7.68
N GLN A 13 4.06 7.38 -7.52
CA GLN A 13 4.65 7.64 -6.21
C GLN A 13 3.74 8.49 -5.31
N GLU A 14 3.06 9.48 -5.89
CA GLU A 14 2.11 10.34 -5.15
C GLU A 14 0.97 9.54 -4.51
N THR A 15 0.52 8.46 -5.15
CA THR A 15 -0.52 7.60 -4.57
C THR A 15 0.01 6.83 -3.35
N PHE A 16 1.27 6.42 -3.38
CA PHE A 16 1.93 5.80 -2.23
C PHE A 16 2.16 6.79 -1.09
N ASP A 17 2.54 8.03 -1.41
CA ASP A 17 2.74 9.06 -0.41
C ASP A 17 1.42 9.40 0.31
N GLN A 18 0.30 9.45 -0.43
CA GLN A 18 -1.04 9.65 0.14
C GLN A 18 -1.41 8.54 1.14
N ILE A 19 -1.29 7.27 0.75
CA ILE A 19 -1.65 6.15 1.64
C ILE A 19 -0.69 6.04 2.83
N ALA A 20 0.59 6.37 2.66
CA ALA A 20 1.58 6.37 3.73
C ALA A 20 1.24 7.41 4.81
N ILE A 21 0.81 8.61 4.41
CA ILE A 21 0.35 9.66 5.34
C ILE A 21 -0.85 9.16 6.16
N TYR A 22 -1.87 8.59 5.52
CA TYR A 22 -3.02 8.02 6.24
C TYR A 22 -2.61 6.90 7.19
N ASN A 23 -1.55 6.15 6.84
CA ASN A 23 -1.07 5.07 7.66
C ASN A 23 -0.32 5.51 8.93
N LEU A 24 0.13 6.76 9.02
CA LEU A 24 0.76 7.29 10.24
C LEU A 24 -0.19 7.22 11.43
N ASP A 25 -1.47 7.55 11.21
CA ASP A 25 -2.51 7.49 12.23
C ASP A 25 -3.10 6.09 12.38
N LEU A 26 -3.36 5.40 11.26
CA LEU A 26 -4.03 4.09 11.27
C LEU A 26 -3.12 2.93 11.70
N LYS A 27 -1.80 3.09 11.55
CA LYS A 27 -0.77 2.10 11.89
C LYS A 27 -1.04 0.71 11.31
N ALA A 28 -1.54 0.64 10.07
CA ALA A 28 -1.72 -0.65 9.40
C ALA A 28 -0.36 -1.26 9.04
N GLU A 29 -0.26 -2.58 9.18
CA GLU A 29 0.93 -3.34 8.84
C GLU A 29 1.12 -3.47 7.33
N TYR A 30 0.01 -3.61 6.59
CA TYR A 30 0.01 -3.77 5.15
C TYR A 30 -0.73 -2.62 4.47
N LEU A 31 -0.10 -2.10 3.42
CA LEU A 31 -0.62 -1.09 2.51
C LEU A 31 -0.83 -1.72 1.14
N ILE A 32 -1.98 -1.45 0.54
CA ILE A 32 -2.30 -1.93 -0.81
C ILE A 32 -2.74 -0.75 -1.63
N VAL A 33 -2.17 -0.58 -2.82
CA VAL A 33 -2.59 0.43 -3.79
C VAL A 33 -3.03 -0.28 -5.06
N THR A 34 -4.22 0.02 -5.53
CA THR A 34 -4.76 -0.60 -6.75
C THR A 34 -5.63 0.35 -7.58
N ASN A 35 -5.63 0.14 -8.88
CA ASN A 35 -6.58 0.72 -9.82
C ASN A 35 -7.42 -0.37 -10.53
N GLY A 36 -7.41 -1.61 -10.02
CA GLY A 36 -8.10 -2.75 -10.63
C GLY A 36 -7.40 -3.39 -11.84
N ILE A 37 -6.31 -2.79 -12.33
CA ILE A 37 -5.47 -3.35 -13.40
C ILE A 37 -4.08 -3.69 -12.84
N ALA A 38 -3.51 -2.75 -12.08
CA ALA A 38 -2.27 -2.89 -11.35
C ALA A 38 -2.55 -2.93 -9.85
N HIS A 39 -1.77 -3.74 -9.15
CA HIS A 39 -1.85 -3.94 -7.72
C HIS A 39 -0.44 -3.89 -7.15
N PHE A 40 -0.24 -3.06 -6.13
CA PHE A 40 1.01 -2.95 -5.42
C PHE A 40 0.75 -3.19 -3.94
N TYR A 41 1.61 -4.02 -3.34
CA TYR A 41 1.54 -4.40 -1.95
C TYR A 41 2.78 -3.87 -1.25
N CYS A 42 2.60 -3.23 -0.10
CA CYS A 42 3.70 -2.76 0.72
C CYS A 42 3.50 -3.22 2.16
N GLN A 43 4.58 -3.61 2.83
CA GLN A 43 4.60 -3.78 4.28
C GLN A 43 5.23 -2.55 4.91
N MET A 44 4.60 -2.03 5.95
CA MET A 44 5.13 -0.92 6.73
C MET A 44 6.08 -1.46 7.80
N ASP A 45 7.30 -0.95 7.78
CA ASP A 45 8.25 -1.04 8.88
C ASP A 45 8.10 0.24 9.72
N HIS A 46 7.36 0.11 10.82
CA HIS A 46 7.11 1.22 11.74
C HIS A 46 8.33 1.59 12.58
N GLU A 47 9.32 0.71 12.71
CA GLU A 47 10.55 1.01 13.46
C GLU A 47 11.52 1.82 12.60
N ALA A 48 11.61 1.50 11.30
CA ALA A 48 12.45 2.21 10.35
C ALA A 48 11.74 3.36 9.61
N GLU A 49 10.44 3.57 9.89
CA GLU A 49 9.54 4.51 9.16
C GLU A 49 9.63 4.36 7.64
N LYS A 50 9.71 3.12 7.17
CA LYS A 50 9.84 2.77 5.75
C LYS A 50 8.77 1.79 5.34
N TYR A 51 8.45 1.76 4.06
CA TYR A 51 7.64 0.69 3.48
C TYR A 51 8.46 -0.09 2.47
N THR A 52 8.27 -1.41 2.46
CA THR A 52 8.92 -2.31 1.52
C THR A 52 7.88 -2.87 0.56
N PHE A 53 8.17 -2.80 -0.73
CA PHE A 53 7.32 -3.42 -1.75
C PHE A 53 7.40 -4.94 -1.66
N LEU A 54 6.25 -5.57 -1.63
CA LEU A 54 6.09 -7.01 -1.67
C LEU A 54 5.71 -7.43 -3.09
N ASN A 55 6.37 -8.46 -3.61
CA ASN A 55 6.03 -9.05 -4.91
C ASN A 55 4.70 -9.82 -4.85
N GLU A 56 4.36 -10.35 -3.70
CA GLU A 56 3.14 -11.11 -3.44
C GLU A 56 2.56 -10.68 -2.08
N PHE A 57 1.24 -10.67 -1.99
CA PHE A 57 0.59 -10.42 -0.71
C PHE A 57 0.83 -11.62 0.20
N PRO A 58 1.26 -11.41 1.46
CA PRO A 58 1.58 -12.52 2.35
C PRO A 58 0.36 -13.41 2.50
N ASP A 59 0.59 -14.71 2.44
CA ASP A 59 -0.45 -15.72 2.51
C ASP A 59 -1.19 -15.58 3.84
N PHE A 60 -2.45 -15.15 3.80
CA PHE A 60 -3.31 -15.07 4.97
C PHE A 60 -3.74 -16.49 5.34
N ARG A 61 -2.85 -17.24 5.98
CA ARG A 61 -3.23 -18.50 6.61
C ARG A 61 -4.14 -18.17 7.79
N ARG A 62 -5.38 -18.64 7.67
CA ARG A 62 -6.42 -18.58 8.70
C ARG A 62 -6.16 -19.59 9.81
#